data_AF-A0A084QPK4-F1
#
_entry.id   AF-A0A084QPK4-F1
#
_cell.length_a   1.000
_cell.length_b   1.000
_cell.length_c   1.000
_cell.angle_alpha   90.00
_cell.angle_beta   90.00
_cell.angle_gamma   90.00
#
_symmetry.space_group_name_H-M   'P 1'
#
loop_
_entity.id
_entity.type
_entity.pdbx_description
1 polymer ?
#
loop_
_entity_poly.entity_id
_entity_poly.type
_entity_poly.pdbx_seq_one_letter_code
_entity_poly.pdbx_strand_id
1 'polypeptide(L)'
;MSNQDLARLEREIENLRQEKEAAQAREEAERREKEKLARENRPTTLDEYLRSCHIHLQQNFKLADELLFTTGYTQVDGKVYPKRLRPWTE
;
A
#
# COMPACT_ATOMS: atom_id res chain seq x y z
N MET A 1 -38.48 -47.32 0.63
CA MET A 1 -37.82 -46.10 1.11
C MET A 1 -38.91 -45.16 1.60
N SER A 2 -38.82 -44.68 2.85
CA SER A 2 -39.87 -43.83 3.43
C SER A 2 -39.81 -42.43 2.81
N ASN A 3 -40.95 -41.74 2.64
CA ASN A 3 -40.98 -40.34 2.20
C ASN A 3 -40.11 -39.42 3.08
N GLN A 4 -39.87 -39.81 4.33
CA GLN A 4 -38.98 -39.10 5.26
C GLN A 4 -37.49 -39.24 4.90
N ASP A 5 -37.10 -40.35 4.29
CA ASP A 5 -35.71 -40.60 3.87
C ASP A 5 -35.35 -39.75 2.64
N LEU A 6 -36.30 -39.59 1.71
CA LEU A 6 -36.15 -38.73 0.54
C LEU A 6 -35.98 -37.26 0.93
N ALA A 7 -36.85 -36.75 1.81
CA ALA A 7 -36.76 -35.36 2.29
C ALA A 7 -35.47 -35.08 3.09
N ARG A 8 -34.92 -36.09 3.77
CA ARG A 8 -33.63 -35.98 4.47
C ARG A 8 -32.47 -35.90 3.47
N LEU A 9 -32.47 -36.76 2.46
CA LEU A 9 -31.46 -36.78 1.40
C LEU A 9 -31.46 -35.46 0.60
N GLU A 10 -32.62 -34.90 0.30
CA GLU A 10 -32.73 -33.61 -0.40
C GLU A 10 -32.11 -32.45 0.39
N ARG A 11 -32.33 -32.39 1.72
CA ARG A 11 -31.67 -31.39 2.57
C ARG A 11 -30.16 -31.57 2.64
N GLU A 12 -29.71 -32.82 2.68
CA GLU A 12 -28.28 -33.12 2.76
C GLU A 12 -27.57 -32.72 1.45
N ILE A 13 -28.21 -32.97 0.30
CA ILE A 13 -27.72 -32.51 -1.01
C ILE A 13 -27.68 -30.98 -1.08
N GLU A 14 -28.71 -30.30 -0.58
CA GLU A 14 -28.78 -28.83 -0.60
C GLU A 14 -27.70 -28.21 0.30
N ASN A 15 -27.52 -28.74 1.52
CA ASN A 15 -26.46 -28.29 2.42
C ASN A 15 -25.07 -28.50 1.81
N LEU A 16 -24.82 -29.66 1.19
CA LEU A 16 -23.56 -29.95 0.51
C LEU A 16 -23.30 -29.00 -0.67
N ARG A 17 -24.34 -28.59 -1.39
CA ARG A 17 -24.22 -27.60 -2.48
C ARG A 17 -23.85 -26.24 -1.92
N GLN A 18 -24.51 -25.79 -0.85
CA GLN A 18 -24.23 -24.50 -0.22
C GLN A 18 -22.83 -24.45 0.39
N GLU A 19 -22.39 -25.51 1.06
CA GLU A 19 -21.02 -25.60 1.58
C GLU A 19 -19.98 -25.56 0.46
N LYS A 20 -20.22 -26.29 -0.63
CA LYS A 20 -19.32 -26.30 -1.79
C LYS A 20 -19.24 -24.93 -2.46
N GLU A 21 -20.38 -24.25 -2.64
CA GLU A 21 -20.43 -22.91 -3.23
C GLU A 21 -19.73 -21.89 -2.32
N ALA A 22 -19.96 -21.95 -1.01
CA ALA A 22 -19.29 -21.10 -0.04
C ALA A 22 -17.76 -21.35 0.00
N ALA A 23 -17.32 -22.60 -0.12
CA ALA A 23 -15.91 -22.93 -0.21
C ALA A 23 -15.28 -22.38 -1.49
N GLN A 24 -15.94 -22.53 -2.64
CA GLN A 24 -15.48 -21.99 -3.92
C GLN A 24 -15.40 -20.46 -3.91
N ALA A 25 -16.40 -19.79 -3.33
CA ALA A 25 -16.40 -18.33 -3.21
C ALA A 25 -15.24 -17.83 -2.34
N ARG A 26 -14.92 -18.53 -1.24
CA ARG A 26 -13.76 -18.20 -0.38
C ARG A 26 -12.45 -18.42 -1.12
N GLU A 27 -12.28 -19.54 -1.81
CA GLU A 27 -11.07 -19.85 -2.58
C GLU A 27 -10.86 -18.82 -3.70
N GLU A 28 -11.93 -18.43 -4.40
CA GLU A 28 -11.84 -17.40 -5.43
C GLU A 28 -11.50 -16.02 -4.86
N ALA A 29 -12.08 -15.65 -3.71
CA ALA A 29 -11.75 -14.41 -3.03
C ALA A 29 -10.27 -14.39 -2.60
N GLU A 30 -9.77 -15.48 -2.01
CA GLU A 30 -8.37 -15.63 -1.62
C GLU A 30 -7.43 -15.57 -2.82
N ARG A 31 -7.80 -16.21 -3.94
CA ARG A 31 -7.03 -16.15 -5.19
C ARG A 31 -6.94 -14.72 -5.72
N ARG A 32 -8.05 -13.99 -5.74
CA ARG A 32 -8.08 -12.58 -6.19
C ARG A 32 -7.24 -11.69 -5.29
N GLU A 33 -7.28 -11.90 -3.98
CA GLU A 33 -6.46 -11.15 -3.02
C GLU A 33 -4.96 -11.43 -3.22
N LYS A 34 -4.58 -12.71 -3.37
CA LYS A 34 -3.20 -13.11 -3.68
C LYS A 34 -2.70 -12.51 -4.98
N GLU A 35 -3.51 -12.53 -6.03
CA GLU A 35 -3.15 -11.94 -7.32
C GLU A 35 -2.96 -10.43 -7.23
N LYS A 36 -3.84 -9.74 -6.51
CA LYS A 36 -3.73 -8.30 -6.23
C LYS A 36 -2.43 -7.99 -5.48
N LEU A 37 -2.13 -8.74 -4.42
CA LEU A 37 -0.92 -8.58 -3.62
C LEU A 37 0.34 -8.86 -4.44
N ALA A 38 0.32 -9.88 -5.30
CA ALA A 38 1.43 -10.21 -6.19
C ALA A 38 1.67 -9.11 -7.24
N ARG A 39 0.60 -8.47 -7.73
CA ARG A 39 0.70 -7.34 -8.65
C ARG A 39 1.28 -6.10 -7.97
N GLU A 40 0.85 -5.82 -6.74
CA GLU A 40 1.33 -4.67 -5.95
C GLU A 40 2.80 -4.86 -5.52
N ASN A 41 3.19 -6.08 -5.13
CA ASN A 41 4.56 -6.40 -4.71
C ASN A 41 5.46 -6.92 -5.83
N ARG A 42 5.05 -6.75 -7.09
CA ARG A 42 5.90 -7.11 -8.23
C ARG A 42 7.19 -6.29 -8.14
N PRO A 43 8.38 -6.91 -8.24
CA PRO A 43 9.62 -6.16 -8.26
C PRO A 43 9.62 -5.20 -9.45
N THR A 44 9.75 -3.91 -9.17
CA THR A 44 9.89 -2.88 -10.19
C THR A 44 11.29 -2.96 -10.79
N THR A 45 11.40 -2.77 -12.10
CA THR A 45 12.71 -2.53 -12.71
C THR A 45 13.26 -1.17 -12.26
N LEU A 46 14.58 -0.98 -12.35
CA LEU A 46 15.20 0.30 -11.99
C LEU A 46 14.58 1.48 -12.76
N ASP A 47 14.29 1.29 -14.04
CA ASP A 47 13.70 2.30 -14.92
C ASP A 47 12.27 2.67 -14.51
N GLU A 48 11.43 1.69 -14.16
CA GLU A 48 10.10 1.94 -13.59
C GLU A 48 10.18 2.66 -12.24
N TYR A 49 11.10 2.25 -11.37
CA TYR A 49 11.31 2.90 -10.08
C TYR A 49 11.71 4.37 -10.22
N LEU A 50 12.66 4.68 -11.12
CA LEU A 50 13.09 6.05 -11.38
C LEU A 50 11.96 6.92 -11.95
N ARG A 51 11.16 6.37 -12.88
CA ARG A 51 9.96 7.05 -13.39
C ARG A 51 8.95 7.33 -12.27
N SER A 52 8.65 6.34 -11.43
CA SER A 52 7.76 6.50 -10.29
C SER A 52 8.28 7.55 -9.30
N CYS A 53 9.58 7.60 -9.04
CA CYS A 53 10.18 8.64 -8.19
C CYS A 53 10.02 10.04 -8.78
N HIS A 54 10.29 10.20 -10.08
CA HIS A 54 10.13 11.48 -10.75
C HIS A 54 8.68 11.99 -10.71
N ILE A 55 7.71 11.10 -10.90
CA ILE A 55 6.29 11.46 -10.87
C ILE A 55 5.80 11.72 -9.44
N HIS A 56 6.05 10.79 -8.52
CA HIS A 56 5.40 10.83 -7.20
C HIS A 56 6.18 11.59 -6.13
N LEU A 57 7.51 11.67 -6.23
CA LEU A 57 8.32 12.45 -5.31
C LEU A 57 8.55 13.84 -5.88
N GLN A 58 9.18 13.93 -7.06
CA GLN A 58 9.64 15.21 -7.58
C GLN A 58 8.51 16.16 -7.99
N GLN A 59 7.45 15.70 -8.67
CA GLN A 59 6.34 16.61 -9.04
C GLN A 59 5.47 17.03 -7.84
N ASN A 60 5.48 16.25 -6.76
CA ASN A 60 4.69 16.54 -5.56
C ASN A 60 5.44 17.40 -4.53
N PHE A 61 6.75 17.61 -4.70
CA PHE A 61 7.49 18.62 -3.96
C PHE A 61 7.12 20.02 -4.48
N LYS A 62 5.93 20.49 -4.11
CA LYS A 62 5.65 21.91 -4.10
C LYS A 62 6.40 22.50 -2.90
N LEU A 63 7.43 23.29 -3.17
CA LEU A 63 8.01 24.15 -2.15
C LEU A 63 6.86 24.99 -1.58
N ALA A 64 6.68 24.92 -0.27
CA ALA A 64 5.75 25.81 0.42
C ALA A 64 6.09 27.26 0.04
N ASP A 65 5.08 28.11 -0.11
CA ASP A 65 5.28 29.53 -0.42
C ASP A 65 6.33 30.13 0.53
N GLU A 66 7.17 31.01 0.00
CA GLU A 66 8.28 31.67 0.71
C GLU A 66 7.83 32.37 2.01
N LEU A 67 6.54 32.56 2.19
CA LEU A 67 5.91 33.14 3.37
C LEU A 67 5.86 32.19 4.59
N LEU A 68 6.14 30.89 4.42
CA LEU A 68 6.19 29.90 5.51
C LEU A 68 7.61 29.64 6.05
N PHE A 69 8.62 30.33 5.54
CA PHE A 69 9.93 30.30 6.18
C PHE A 69 9.84 30.97 7.55
N THR A 70 10.22 30.22 8.58
CA THR A 70 10.40 30.77 9.92
C THR A 70 11.49 31.84 9.84
N THR A 71 11.08 33.11 9.78
CA THR A 71 12.00 34.23 9.90
C THR A 71 12.37 34.33 11.38
N GLY A 72 13.42 33.61 11.76
CA GLY A 72 13.90 33.58 13.14
C GLY A 72 15.40 33.37 13.18
N TYR A 73 16.10 34.24 13.92
CA TYR A 73 17.43 33.91 14.39
C TYR A 73 17.28 32.81 15.44
N THR A 74 17.92 31.66 15.22
CA THR A 74 18.03 30.66 16.28
C THR A 74 18.90 31.25 17.38
N GLN A 75 18.43 31.26 18.62
CA GLN A 75 19.28 31.59 19.75
C GLN A 75 20.28 30.44 19.93
N VAL A 76 21.56 30.73 19.69
CA VAL A 76 22.67 29.76 19.76
C VAL A 76 23.47 29.96 21.05
N ASP A 77 22.77 30.17 22.17
CA ASP A 77 23.43 30.40 23.45
C ASP A 77 24.13 29.11 23.92
N GLY A 78 25.41 29.24 24.29
CA GLY A 78 26.21 28.15 24.86
C GLY A 78 26.73 27.11 23.86
N LYS A 79 26.55 27.28 22.54
CA LYS A 79 27.09 26.36 21.52
C LYS A 79 28.18 27.04 20.68
N VAL A 80 29.23 26.29 20.33
CA VAL A 80 30.27 26.76 19.42
C VAL A 80 29.74 26.66 17.99
N TYR A 81 29.69 27.78 17.28
CA TYR A 81 29.30 27.84 15.86
C TYR A 81 30.30 28.68 15.05
N PRO A 82 30.46 28.37 13.75
CA PRO A 82 31.35 29.14 12.88
C PRO A 82 30.84 30.57 12.71
N LYS A 83 31.68 31.56 13.01
CA LYS A 83 31.36 33.00 12.81
C LYS A 83 31.36 33.42 11.34
N ARG A 84 31.99 32.63 10.48
CA ARG A 84 32.13 32.89 9.03
C ARG A 84 32.07 31.56 8.30
N LEU A 85 31.16 31.47 7.33
CA LEU A 85 31.14 30.37 6.37
C LEU A 85 32.08 30.74 5.21
N ARG A 86 32.90 29.79 4.76
CA ARG A 86 33.70 29.93 3.53
C ARG A 86 32.86 29.43 2.35
N PRO A 87 32.91 30.10 1.19
CA PRO A 87 32.30 29.56 -0.02
C PRO A 87 32.97 28.22 -0.37
N TRP A 88 32.18 27.29 -0.91
CA TRP A 88 32.72 26.05 -1.45
C TRP A 88 33.55 26.39 -2.69
N THR A 89 34.83 26.03 -2.69
CA THR A 89 35.68 26.07 -3.89
C THR A 89 35.35 24.88 -4.78
N GLU A 90 35.23 25.11 -6.09
CA GLU A 90 35.12 24.04 -7.10
C GLU A 90 36.30 23.04 -7.02
#